data_AF-A0A8H6SMN0-F1
#
_entry.id   AF-A0A8H6SMN0-F1
#
_cell.length_a   1.000
_cell.length_b   1.000
_cell.length_c   1.000
_cell.angle_alpha   90.00
_cell.angle_beta   90.00
_cell.angle_gamma   90.00
#
_symmetry.space_group_name_H-M   'P 1'
#
loop_
_entity.id
_entity.type
_entity.pdbx_description
1 polymer ?
#
loop_
_entity_poly.entity_id
_entity_poly.type
_entity_poly.pdbx_seq_one_letter_code
_entity_poly.pdbx_strand_id
1 'polypeptide(L)'
;MVNLAILSALFLLFQASSATTFNPRAYTKNLVTCKARNRAEEKDVDINIHYVDINQEAKTTLLMVHGWPSLWSTWSNQIQEFQACSNEYRLVVPDLRGFGESTHPGDVKSSGTMDDMVRDMVCVLENAGVTSAVCLGHDWGSQICYTAARMRPDIFTGVVGIAVPYLSSSGAFTPIKHLVSSLPTLSYQIYFNERTAEAVAELAKDIRRTTRATLRSTASSPPKKFLRSTTSFLDAWADVADIPPVPFFSPDEEDYFVEQYSIQKFENTLQFYTEENRKLTWQFAQEQGNHTPPTARPVPFA
;
A
#
# COMPACT_ATOMS: atom_id res chain seq x y z
N MET A 1 -65.25 -17.38 -20.79
CA MET A 1 -63.89 -17.31 -21.36
C MET A 1 -63.08 -16.32 -20.52
N VAL A 2 -62.18 -16.84 -19.68
CA VAL A 2 -60.77 -16.44 -19.40
C VAL A 2 -60.42 -14.96 -19.71
N ASN A 3 -59.82 -14.12 -18.84
CA ASN A 3 -58.73 -14.39 -17.89
C ASN A 3 -58.58 -13.32 -16.79
N LEU A 4 -58.02 -13.75 -15.68
CA LEU A 4 -57.53 -13.03 -14.51
C LEU A 4 -56.32 -12.14 -14.86
N ALA A 5 -56.27 -10.90 -14.37
CA ALA A 5 -55.05 -10.09 -14.32
C ALA A 5 -54.59 -9.96 -12.86
N ILE A 6 -53.56 -10.74 -12.49
CA ILE A 6 -52.82 -10.59 -11.23
C ILE A 6 -51.54 -9.83 -11.58
N LEU A 7 -51.42 -8.59 -11.07
CA LEU A 7 -50.17 -7.84 -11.06
C LEU A 7 -49.42 -8.20 -9.77
N SER A 8 -48.39 -9.04 -9.88
CA SER A 8 -47.45 -9.31 -8.78
C SER A 8 -46.35 -8.25 -8.81
N ALA A 9 -46.37 -7.32 -7.86
CA ALA A 9 -45.25 -6.41 -7.61
C ALA A 9 -44.18 -7.17 -6.81
N LEU A 10 -43.06 -7.52 -7.45
CA LEU A 10 -41.85 -7.94 -6.75
C LEU A 10 -41.25 -6.70 -6.06
N PHE A 11 -41.50 -6.55 -4.76
CA PHE A 11 -40.70 -5.69 -3.91
C PHE A 11 -39.37 -6.41 -3.63
N LEU A 12 -38.30 -6.01 -4.33
CA LEU A 12 -36.94 -6.29 -3.91
C LEU A 12 -36.69 -5.51 -2.60
N LEU A 13 -36.85 -6.20 -1.47
CA LEU A 13 -36.35 -5.74 -0.19
C LEU A 13 -34.82 -5.73 -0.27
N PHE A 14 -34.24 -4.57 -0.58
CA PHE A 14 -32.86 -4.30 -0.18
C PHE A 14 -32.83 -4.31 1.35
N GLN A 15 -32.44 -5.43 1.94
CA GLN A 15 -31.96 -5.41 3.31
C GLN A 15 -30.70 -4.55 3.30
N ALA A 16 -30.80 -3.35 3.87
CA ALA A 16 -29.63 -2.62 4.30
C ALA A 16 -28.93 -3.50 5.34
N SER A 17 -27.93 -4.26 4.89
CA SER A 17 -26.97 -4.89 5.78
C SER A 17 -26.44 -3.76 6.67
N SER A 18 -26.70 -3.85 7.98
CA SER A 18 -25.99 -3.01 8.93
C SER A 18 -24.52 -3.32 8.72
N ALA A 19 -23.79 -2.42 8.05
CA ALA A 19 -22.38 -2.61 7.77
C ALA A 19 -21.70 -2.93 9.10
N THR A 20 -21.26 -4.18 9.26
CA THR A 20 -20.49 -4.59 10.41
C THR A 20 -19.22 -3.75 10.39
N THR A 21 -19.04 -2.89 11.38
CA THR A 21 -17.84 -2.07 11.49
C THR A 21 -16.61 -2.98 11.41
N PHE A 22 -15.69 -2.69 10.50
CA PHE A 22 -14.47 -3.47 10.34
C PHE A 22 -13.67 -3.45 11.63
N ASN A 23 -13.33 -4.64 12.16
CA ASN A 23 -12.45 -4.75 13.31
C ASN A 23 -11.14 -5.44 12.87
N PRO A 24 -10.04 -4.70 12.70
CA PRO A 24 -8.76 -5.29 12.29
C PRO A 24 -8.22 -6.30 13.30
N ARG A 25 -8.59 -6.19 14.58
CA ARG A 25 -8.16 -7.13 15.63
C ARG A 25 -8.87 -8.48 15.58
N ALA A 26 -9.91 -8.62 14.75
CA ALA A 26 -10.60 -9.89 14.54
C ALA A 26 -9.86 -10.82 13.57
N TYR A 27 -8.84 -10.34 12.87
CA TYR A 27 -8.11 -11.11 11.87
C TYR A 27 -6.78 -11.60 12.46
N THR A 28 -6.51 -12.89 12.27
CA THR A 28 -5.22 -13.49 12.62
C THR A 28 -4.19 -13.13 11.56
N LYS A 29 -3.07 -12.55 11.99
CA LYS A 29 -1.89 -12.36 11.14
C LYS A 29 -1.02 -13.62 11.15
N ASN A 30 -0.72 -14.11 9.95
CA ASN A 30 0.36 -15.04 9.71
C ASN A 30 1.71 -14.31 9.71
N LEU A 31 2.77 -15.08 9.87
CA LEU A 31 4.15 -14.60 9.84
C LEU A 31 4.98 -15.51 8.93
N VAL A 32 5.75 -14.90 8.04
CA VAL A 32 6.81 -15.57 7.27
C VAL A 32 8.15 -14.89 7.51
N THR A 33 9.22 -15.68 7.57
CA THR A 33 10.59 -15.16 7.53
C THR A 33 11.10 -15.19 6.09
N CYS A 34 11.48 -14.03 5.57
CA CYS A 34 11.98 -13.82 4.22
C CYS A 34 13.44 -13.37 4.25
N LYS A 35 14.20 -13.71 3.20
CA LYS A 35 15.56 -13.18 3.01
C LYS A 35 15.48 -11.79 2.38
N ALA A 36 16.22 -10.84 2.94
CA ALA A 36 16.33 -9.48 2.41
C ALA A 36 17.78 -9.00 2.43
N ARG A 37 18.14 -8.18 1.45
CA ARG A 37 19.46 -7.57 1.36
C ARG A 37 19.54 -6.37 2.30
N ASN A 38 20.48 -6.40 3.26
CA ASN A 38 20.94 -5.19 3.94
C ASN A 38 22.16 -4.67 3.15
N ARG A 39 21.96 -3.59 2.42
CA ARG A 39 22.99 -3.05 1.52
C ARG A 39 24.09 -2.31 2.27
N ALA A 40 23.79 -1.65 3.40
CA ALA A 40 24.81 -0.98 4.22
C ALA A 40 25.82 -1.96 4.84
N GLU A 41 25.37 -3.16 5.23
CA GLU A 41 26.22 -4.21 5.78
C GLU A 41 26.68 -5.24 4.75
N GLU A 42 26.31 -5.04 3.49
CA GLU A 42 26.61 -5.93 2.36
C GLU A 42 26.28 -7.41 2.58
N LYS A 43 25.20 -7.71 3.30
CA LYS A 43 24.80 -9.09 3.64
C LYS A 43 23.30 -9.32 3.49
N ASP A 44 22.93 -10.59 3.35
CA ASP A 44 21.53 -11.00 3.42
C ASP A 44 21.16 -11.28 4.88
N VAL A 45 19.99 -10.81 5.28
CA VAL A 45 19.43 -10.95 6.63
C VAL A 45 18.03 -11.55 6.56
N ASP A 46 17.56 -12.06 7.68
CA ASP A 46 16.17 -12.47 7.85
C ASP A 46 15.32 -11.27 8.25
N ILE A 47 14.18 -11.11 7.57
CA ILE A 47 13.11 -10.19 7.96
C ILE A 47 11.81 -10.97 8.12
N ASN A 48 10.95 -10.47 8.98
CA ASN A 48 9.66 -11.05 9.28
C ASN A 48 8.58 -10.22 8.60
N ILE A 49 7.76 -10.85 7.76
CA ILE A 49 6.63 -10.20 7.09
C ILE A 49 5.34 -10.78 7.64
N HIS A 50 4.50 -9.90 8.18
CA HIS A 50 3.18 -10.23 8.68
C HIS A 50 2.11 -9.98 7.62
N TYR A 51 1.15 -10.90 7.52
CA TYR A 51 0.06 -10.80 6.56
C TYR A 51 -1.21 -11.48 7.05
N VAL A 52 -2.35 -11.01 6.57
CA VAL A 52 -3.65 -11.66 6.79
C VAL A 52 -3.97 -12.52 5.57
N ASP A 53 -4.50 -13.73 5.80
CA ASP A 53 -4.89 -14.69 4.76
C ASP A 53 -6.32 -15.16 4.97
N ILE A 54 -7.22 -14.75 4.07
CA ILE A 54 -8.67 -14.94 4.18
C ILE A 54 -9.13 -15.79 3.01
N ASN A 55 -10.03 -16.75 3.28
CA ASN A 55 -10.62 -17.65 2.28
C ASN A 55 -9.56 -18.47 1.52
N GLN A 56 -8.72 -19.21 2.26
CA GLN A 56 -7.54 -19.92 1.71
C GLN A 56 -7.85 -20.91 0.57
N GLU A 57 -9.07 -21.47 0.55
CA GLU A 57 -9.55 -22.44 -0.44
C GLU A 57 -10.24 -21.80 -1.67
N ALA A 58 -10.30 -20.48 -1.74
CA ALA A 58 -10.96 -19.79 -2.85
C ALA A 58 -10.14 -19.85 -4.15
N LYS A 59 -10.82 -19.68 -5.28
CA LYS A 59 -10.25 -19.93 -6.62
C LYS A 59 -9.19 -18.91 -7.06
N THR A 60 -9.40 -17.63 -6.78
CA THR A 60 -8.57 -16.54 -7.28
C THR A 60 -7.92 -15.80 -6.12
N THR A 61 -6.59 -15.72 -6.10
CA THR A 61 -5.90 -14.93 -5.08
C THR A 61 -5.79 -13.47 -5.47
N LEU A 62 -6.22 -12.60 -4.58
CA LEU A 62 -5.99 -11.16 -4.60
C LEU A 62 -4.90 -10.84 -3.58
N LEU A 63 -3.73 -10.40 -4.06
CA LEU A 63 -2.68 -9.84 -3.22
C LEU A 63 -2.94 -8.34 -3.07
N MET A 64 -3.21 -7.86 -1.86
CA MET A 64 -3.57 -6.46 -1.60
C MET A 64 -2.42 -5.71 -0.93
N VAL A 65 -1.72 -4.88 -1.69
CA VAL A 65 -0.48 -4.20 -1.30
C VAL A 65 -0.76 -2.73 -1.00
N HIS A 66 -0.58 -2.33 0.25
CA HIS A 66 -0.78 -0.95 0.69
C HIS A 66 0.40 -0.03 0.27
N GLY A 67 0.22 1.29 0.43
CA GLY A 67 1.28 2.29 0.23
C GLY A 67 1.61 3.04 1.52
N TRP A 68 2.06 4.29 1.40
CA TRP A 68 2.38 5.14 2.53
C TRP A 68 1.34 6.26 2.72
N PRO A 69 0.96 6.61 3.96
CA PRO A 69 1.22 5.92 5.22
C PRO A 69 0.05 5.00 5.51
N SER A 70 -0.01 3.82 4.88
CA SER A 70 -1.09 2.84 5.06
C SER A 70 -0.59 1.59 5.82
N LEU A 71 -1.49 0.64 6.07
CA LEU A 71 -1.27 -0.70 6.63
C LEU A 71 -2.17 -1.68 5.89
N TRP A 72 -2.01 -2.99 6.11
CA TRP A 72 -2.91 -4.03 5.59
C TRP A 72 -4.40 -3.69 5.84
N SER A 73 -4.71 -3.16 7.03
CA SER A 73 -6.07 -2.84 7.48
C SER A 73 -6.74 -1.71 6.71
N THR A 74 -5.98 -0.92 5.95
CA THR A 74 -6.54 0.15 5.09
C THR A 74 -7.37 -0.39 3.92
N TRP A 75 -7.23 -1.68 3.61
CA TRP A 75 -8.09 -2.40 2.68
C TRP A 75 -9.44 -2.81 3.31
N SER A 76 -9.83 -2.27 4.47
CA SER A 76 -11.02 -2.70 5.23
C SER A 76 -12.29 -2.85 4.40
N ASN A 77 -12.55 -1.93 3.49
CA ASN A 77 -13.72 -1.99 2.59
C ASN A 77 -13.58 -3.11 1.55
N GLN A 78 -12.41 -3.26 0.93
CA GLN A 78 -12.17 -4.32 -0.06
C GLN A 78 -12.14 -5.70 0.59
N ILE A 79 -11.57 -5.81 1.79
CA ILE A 79 -11.57 -7.03 2.58
C ILE A 79 -13.02 -7.45 2.86
N GLN A 80 -13.86 -6.54 3.36
CA GLN A 80 -15.27 -6.85 3.63
C GLN A 80 -16.05 -7.27 2.40
N GLU A 81 -15.83 -6.61 1.27
CA GLU A 81 -16.51 -6.92 0.01
C GLU A 81 -16.08 -8.30 -0.53
N PHE A 82 -14.79 -8.51 -0.70
CA PHE A 82 -14.29 -9.74 -1.33
C PHE A 82 -14.33 -10.95 -0.39
N GLN A 83 -14.24 -10.76 0.93
CA GLN A 83 -14.34 -11.88 1.86
C GLN A 83 -15.72 -12.53 1.84
N ALA A 84 -16.78 -11.77 1.54
CA ALA A 84 -18.14 -12.27 1.41
C ALA A 84 -18.28 -13.24 0.22
N CYS A 85 -17.40 -13.14 -0.78
CA CYS A 85 -17.32 -14.03 -1.94
C CYS A 85 -16.33 -15.18 -1.68
N SER A 86 -16.52 -15.92 -0.58
CA SER A 86 -15.50 -16.82 -0.02
C SER A 86 -15.11 -18.03 -0.85
N ASN A 87 -15.87 -18.37 -1.89
CA ASN A 87 -15.51 -19.42 -2.85
C ASN A 87 -14.77 -18.87 -4.09
N GLU A 88 -14.72 -17.56 -4.27
CA GLU A 88 -14.17 -16.91 -5.46
C GLU A 88 -12.84 -16.22 -5.20
N TYR A 89 -12.74 -15.45 -4.11
CA TYR A 89 -11.57 -14.64 -3.82
C TYR A 89 -10.89 -15.02 -2.50
N ARG A 90 -9.62 -15.41 -2.60
CA ARG A 90 -8.67 -15.52 -1.49
C ARG A 90 -7.96 -14.19 -1.34
N LEU A 91 -7.85 -13.67 -0.13
CA LEU A 91 -7.21 -12.38 0.13
C LEU A 91 -5.93 -12.60 0.89
N VAL A 92 -4.80 -12.18 0.30
CA VAL A 92 -3.50 -12.14 0.97
C VAL A 92 -3.14 -10.66 1.14
N VAL A 93 -3.09 -10.20 2.39
CA VAL A 93 -2.99 -8.77 2.73
C VAL A 93 -1.81 -8.54 3.67
N PRO A 94 -0.60 -8.30 3.15
CA PRO A 94 0.59 -8.07 3.96
C PRO A 94 0.70 -6.63 4.49
N ASP A 95 1.35 -6.49 5.63
CA ASP A 95 2.06 -5.25 5.98
C ASP A 95 3.43 -5.27 5.29
N LEU A 96 3.75 -4.23 4.52
CA LEU A 96 5.06 -4.10 3.86
C LEU A 96 6.21 -4.04 4.87
N ARG A 97 7.44 -4.39 4.46
CA ARG A 97 8.63 -4.29 5.32
C ARG A 97 8.72 -2.91 5.98
N GLY A 98 9.00 -2.89 7.27
CA GLY A 98 9.08 -1.66 8.06
C GLY A 98 7.73 -1.06 8.50
N PHE A 99 6.60 -1.70 8.17
CA PHE A 99 5.26 -1.28 8.61
C PHE A 99 4.70 -2.26 9.63
N GLY A 100 3.95 -1.73 10.61
CA GLY A 100 3.31 -2.54 11.64
C GLY A 100 4.31 -3.48 12.32
N GLU A 101 4.01 -4.78 12.26
CA GLU A 101 4.84 -5.84 12.82
C GLU A 101 5.89 -6.37 11.83
N SER A 102 5.82 -6.02 10.55
CA SER A 102 6.76 -6.50 9.51
C SER A 102 8.10 -5.79 9.59
N THR A 103 9.20 -6.50 9.86
CA THR A 103 10.52 -5.89 10.11
C THR A 103 11.19 -5.38 8.84
N HIS A 104 12.19 -4.51 9.01
CA HIS A 104 13.03 -3.96 7.92
C HIS A 104 14.45 -4.53 8.03
N PRO A 105 15.17 -4.78 6.91
CA PRO A 105 16.53 -5.35 6.95
C PRO A 105 17.62 -4.41 7.53
N GLY A 106 17.26 -3.24 8.06
CA GLY A 106 18.18 -2.13 8.32
C GLY A 106 18.44 -1.27 7.08
N ASP A 107 19.04 -0.10 7.25
CA ASP A 107 19.33 0.87 6.18
C ASP A 107 18.12 1.27 5.31
N VAL A 108 17.30 2.16 5.86
CA VAL A 108 16.13 2.74 5.17
C VAL A 108 16.48 3.40 3.83
N LYS A 109 17.73 3.84 3.63
CA LYS A 109 18.10 4.62 2.45
C LYS A 109 18.30 3.78 1.21
N SER A 110 18.79 2.55 1.35
CA SER A 110 19.11 1.71 0.20
C SER A 110 18.56 0.28 0.26
N SER A 111 17.92 -0.14 1.36
CA SER A 111 17.42 -1.52 1.54
C SER A 111 15.88 -1.67 1.44
N GLY A 112 15.25 -0.84 0.61
CA GLY A 112 13.79 -0.80 0.40
C GLY A 112 13.40 -0.48 -1.04
N THR A 113 14.10 -1.07 -2.02
CA THR A 113 13.80 -0.88 -3.45
C THR A 113 12.50 -1.57 -3.86
N MET A 114 11.93 -1.23 -5.02
CA MET A 114 10.69 -1.87 -5.48
C MET A 114 10.88 -3.36 -5.77
N ASP A 115 12.06 -3.78 -6.27
CA ASP A 115 12.36 -5.19 -6.47
C ASP A 115 12.55 -5.95 -5.15
N ASP A 116 13.08 -5.30 -4.11
CA ASP A 116 13.08 -5.88 -2.77
C ASP A 116 11.65 -6.13 -2.26
N MET A 117 10.75 -5.15 -2.42
CA MET A 117 9.33 -5.30 -2.04
C MET A 117 8.66 -6.45 -2.78
N VAL A 118 8.92 -6.59 -4.09
CA VAL A 118 8.38 -7.70 -4.89
C VAL A 118 8.88 -9.05 -4.38
N ARG A 119 10.15 -9.14 -3.96
CA ARG A 119 10.70 -10.38 -3.36
C ARG A 119 9.98 -10.74 -2.06
N ASP A 120 9.63 -9.76 -1.23
CA ASP A 120 8.84 -10.02 -0.02
C ASP A 120 7.44 -10.54 -0.37
N MET A 121 6.79 -9.92 -1.36
CA MET A 121 5.47 -10.37 -1.80
C MET A 121 5.49 -11.80 -2.35
N VAL A 122 6.54 -12.15 -3.11
CA VAL A 122 6.75 -13.52 -3.59
C VAL A 122 6.95 -14.48 -2.41
N CYS A 123 7.79 -14.13 -1.43
CA CYS A 123 8.01 -14.93 -0.22
C CYS A 123 6.71 -15.15 0.58
N VAL A 124 5.87 -14.10 0.72
CA VAL A 124 4.55 -14.21 1.35
C VAL A 124 3.63 -15.16 0.58
N LEU A 125 3.57 -15.04 -0.76
CA LEU A 125 2.74 -15.92 -1.58
C LEU A 125 3.22 -17.38 -1.54
N GLU A 126 4.54 -17.60 -1.57
CA GLU A 126 5.14 -18.94 -1.42
C GLU A 126 4.78 -19.56 -0.06
N ASN A 127 4.88 -18.79 1.02
CA ASN A 127 4.47 -19.24 2.36
C ASN A 127 2.97 -19.54 2.45
N ALA A 128 2.14 -18.76 1.77
CA ALA A 128 0.70 -18.98 1.67
C ALA A 128 0.34 -20.16 0.73
N GLY A 129 1.31 -20.77 0.02
CA GLY A 129 1.05 -21.83 -0.95
C GLY A 129 0.35 -21.33 -2.22
N VAL A 130 0.49 -20.05 -2.55
CA VAL A 130 -0.11 -19.40 -3.71
C VAL A 130 0.88 -19.33 -4.86
N THR A 131 0.51 -19.89 -6.01
CA THR A 131 1.36 -19.91 -7.21
C THR A 131 0.98 -18.85 -8.24
N SER A 132 -0.21 -18.25 -8.13
CA SER A 132 -0.70 -17.20 -9.02
C SER A 132 -1.61 -16.21 -8.27
N ALA A 133 -1.48 -14.92 -8.54
CA ALA A 133 -2.28 -13.87 -7.92
C ALA A 133 -2.52 -12.67 -8.84
N VAL A 134 -3.61 -11.95 -8.59
CA VAL A 134 -3.84 -10.59 -9.09
C VAL A 134 -3.34 -9.62 -8.02
N CYS A 135 -2.44 -8.70 -8.37
CA CYS A 135 -1.85 -7.73 -7.44
C CYS A 135 -2.64 -6.42 -7.45
N LEU A 136 -3.26 -6.07 -6.33
CA LEU A 136 -4.01 -4.85 -6.10
C LEU A 136 -3.15 -3.90 -5.27
N GLY A 137 -2.75 -2.78 -5.86
CA GLY A 137 -1.89 -1.78 -5.22
C GLY A 137 -2.59 -0.44 -5.02
N HIS A 138 -2.28 0.22 -3.90
CA HIS A 138 -2.64 1.61 -3.64
C HIS A 138 -1.38 2.43 -3.31
N ASP A 139 -1.27 3.66 -3.85
CA ASP A 139 -0.11 4.55 -3.64
C ASP A 139 1.21 3.86 -4.05
N TRP A 140 2.21 3.70 -3.16
CA TRP A 140 3.44 2.95 -3.45
C TRP A 140 3.18 1.47 -3.71
N GLY A 141 2.11 0.91 -3.14
CA GLY A 141 1.64 -0.44 -3.45
C GLY A 141 1.31 -0.61 -4.93
N SER A 142 0.84 0.44 -5.61
CA SER A 142 0.65 0.41 -7.08
C SER A 142 1.97 0.21 -7.82
N GLN A 143 3.02 0.94 -7.43
CA GLN A 143 4.35 0.79 -8.03
C GLN A 143 4.95 -0.60 -7.78
N ILE A 144 4.74 -1.15 -6.58
CA ILE A 144 5.14 -2.53 -6.24
C ILE A 144 4.40 -3.52 -7.14
N CYS A 145 3.08 -3.43 -7.25
CA CYS A 145 2.30 -4.34 -8.09
C CYS A 145 2.63 -4.23 -9.60
N TYR A 146 2.88 -3.04 -10.12
CA TYR A 146 3.36 -2.88 -11.50
C TYR A 146 4.74 -3.54 -11.70
N THR A 147 5.62 -3.37 -10.72
CA THR A 147 6.96 -3.98 -10.72
C THR A 147 6.87 -5.50 -10.61
N ALA A 148 5.94 -6.02 -9.80
CA ALA A 148 5.65 -7.43 -9.63
C ALA A 148 5.20 -8.07 -10.95
N ALA A 149 4.22 -7.48 -11.62
CA ALA A 149 3.73 -7.94 -12.92
C ALA A 149 4.82 -7.95 -14.00
N ARG A 150 5.75 -6.98 -13.95
CA ARG A 150 6.89 -6.91 -14.87
C ARG A 150 7.97 -7.95 -14.58
N MET A 151 8.30 -8.17 -13.30
CA MET A 151 9.39 -9.04 -12.87
C MET A 151 9.00 -10.53 -12.84
N ARG A 152 7.76 -10.82 -12.46
CA ARG A 152 7.26 -12.18 -12.23
C ARG A 152 5.89 -12.38 -12.88
N PRO A 153 5.77 -12.23 -14.21
CA PRO A 153 4.51 -12.48 -14.91
C PRO A 153 4.06 -13.96 -14.85
N ASP A 154 4.95 -14.85 -14.41
CA ASP A 154 4.65 -16.24 -14.09
C ASP A 154 3.81 -16.41 -12.81
N ILE A 155 3.85 -15.44 -11.88
CA ILE A 155 3.04 -15.41 -10.64
C ILE A 155 1.91 -14.38 -10.76
N PHE A 156 2.23 -13.17 -11.19
CA PHE A 156 1.30 -12.04 -11.17
C PHE A 156 0.54 -11.94 -12.49
N THR A 157 -0.66 -12.52 -12.51
CA THR A 157 -1.48 -12.67 -13.73
C THR A 157 -2.36 -11.47 -14.03
N GLY A 158 -2.47 -10.53 -13.09
CA GLY A 158 -3.15 -9.26 -13.27
C GLY A 158 -2.67 -8.20 -12.30
N VAL A 159 -2.87 -6.93 -12.65
CA VAL A 159 -2.52 -5.78 -11.80
C VAL A 159 -3.64 -4.76 -11.79
N VAL A 160 -3.94 -4.25 -10.59
CA VAL A 160 -4.81 -3.09 -10.36
C VAL A 160 -3.97 -2.08 -9.60
N GLY A 161 -3.82 -0.86 -10.13
CA GLY A 161 -3.14 0.23 -9.44
C GLY A 161 -4.08 1.40 -9.19
N ILE A 162 -4.08 1.89 -7.97
CA ILE A 162 -4.97 2.97 -7.48
C ILE A 162 -4.11 4.18 -7.09
N ALA A 163 -4.61 5.38 -7.39
CA ALA A 163 -4.02 6.70 -7.11
C ALA A 163 -2.73 7.06 -7.87
N VAL A 164 -1.84 6.10 -8.15
CA VAL A 164 -0.56 6.36 -8.82
C VAL A 164 -0.49 5.61 -10.14
N PRO A 165 -0.28 6.29 -11.29
CA PRO A 165 -0.18 5.63 -12.59
C PRO A 165 1.12 4.85 -12.74
N TYR A 166 1.17 3.95 -13.71
CA TYR A 166 2.43 3.30 -14.09
C TYR A 166 3.41 4.33 -14.67
N LEU A 167 4.61 4.39 -14.10
CA LEU A 167 5.71 5.22 -14.58
C LEU A 167 6.83 4.31 -15.08
N SER A 168 7.01 4.23 -16.40
CA SER A 168 8.06 3.41 -17.01
C SER A 168 9.45 3.94 -16.63
N SER A 169 10.36 3.02 -16.30
CA SER A 169 11.75 3.35 -16.02
C SER A 169 12.61 3.54 -17.27
N SER A 170 12.04 3.49 -18.48
CA SER A 170 12.78 3.53 -19.77
C SER A 170 13.58 4.81 -20.02
N GLY A 171 13.23 5.93 -19.39
CA GLY A 171 13.96 7.19 -19.47
C GLY A 171 15.13 7.30 -18.49
N ALA A 172 15.81 8.45 -18.50
CA ALA A 172 16.84 8.77 -17.52
C ALA A 172 16.27 8.91 -16.10
N PHE A 173 17.04 8.53 -15.09
CA PHE A 173 16.68 8.76 -13.70
C PHE A 173 16.48 10.26 -13.44
N THR A 174 15.32 10.62 -12.87
CA THR A 174 14.98 12.01 -12.54
C THR A 174 14.82 12.16 -11.02
N PRO A 175 15.75 12.84 -10.34
CA PRO A 175 15.60 13.19 -8.93
C PRO A 175 14.36 14.04 -8.66
N ILE A 176 13.73 13.84 -7.50
CA ILE A 176 12.45 14.49 -7.16
C ILE A 176 12.52 16.01 -7.15
N LYS A 177 13.68 16.58 -6.77
CA LYS A 177 13.95 18.02 -6.77
C LYS A 177 13.77 18.69 -8.13
N HIS A 178 13.88 17.94 -9.23
CA HIS A 178 13.63 18.47 -10.57
C HIS A 178 12.14 18.49 -10.93
N LEU A 179 11.30 17.73 -10.23
CA LEU A 179 9.86 17.66 -10.48
C LEU A 179 9.07 18.70 -9.67
N VAL A 180 9.55 19.13 -8.51
CA VAL A 180 8.80 20.02 -7.60
C VAL A 180 8.50 21.40 -8.18
N SER A 181 9.27 21.87 -9.16
CA SER A 181 8.98 23.13 -9.85
C SER A 181 7.67 23.08 -10.65
N SER A 182 7.34 21.92 -11.20
CA SER A 182 6.09 21.68 -11.95
C SER A 182 4.99 21.05 -11.09
N LEU A 183 5.39 20.28 -10.08
CA LEU A 183 4.51 19.53 -9.18
C LEU A 183 4.83 19.88 -7.72
N PRO A 184 4.46 21.08 -7.25
CA PRO A 184 4.87 21.58 -5.93
C PRO A 184 4.32 20.77 -4.75
N THR A 185 3.31 19.93 -4.96
CA THR A 185 2.80 19.01 -3.93
C THR A 185 3.69 17.78 -3.71
N LEU A 186 4.81 17.66 -4.45
CA LEU A 186 5.82 16.63 -4.20
C LEU A 186 6.98 17.13 -3.32
N SER A 187 6.95 18.40 -2.88
CA SER A 187 8.04 19.01 -2.10
C SER A 187 8.34 18.27 -0.79
N TYR A 188 7.32 17.71 -0.13
CA TYR A 188 7.52 16.93 1.09
C TYR A 188 8.44 15.71 0.91
N GLN A 189 8.54 15.18 -0.32
CA GLN A 189 9.45 14.07 -0.60
C GLN A 189 10.91 14.51 -0.52
N ILE A 190 11.22 15.79 -0.81
CA ILE A 190 12.56 16.35 -0.58
C ILE A 190 12.87 16.31 0.91
N TYR A 191 11.92 16.72 1.76
CA TYR A 191 12.09 16.68 3.21
C TYR A 191 12.35 15.24 3.71
N PHE A 192 11.52 14.28 3.30
CA PHE A 192 11.68 12.87 3.67
C PHE A 192 13.01 12.27 3.20
N ASN A 193 13.52 12.69 2.04
CA ASN A 193 14.79 12.23 1.50
C ASN A 193 16.01 12.89 2.18
N GLU A 194 16.05 14.22 2.22
CA GLU A 194 17.24 14.98 2.62
C GLU A 194 17.37 15.09 4.15
N ARG A 195 16.23 15.07 4.85
CA ARG A 195 16.15 15.21 6.31
C ARG A 195 15.38 14.06 6.95
N THR A 196 15.65 12.83 6.49
CA THR A 196 14.93 11.62 6.92
C THR A 196 14.80 11.50 8.44
N ALA A 197 15.88 11.70 9.20
CA ALA A 197 15.84 11.61 10.66
C ALA A 197 14.96 12.69 11.32
N GLU A 198 14.99 13.93 10.81
CA GLU A 198 14.12 15.01 11.29
C GLU A 198 12.65 14.71 10.95
N ALA A 199 12.37 14.22 9.74
CA ALA A 199 11.05 13.81 9.32
C ALA A 199 10.49 12.67 10.20
N VAL A 200 11.31 11.64 10.48
CA VAL A 200 10.91 10.55 11.38
C VAL A 200 10.58 11.09 12.76
N ALA A 201 11.43 11.99 13.32
CA ALA A 201 11.19 12.59 14.62
C ALA A 201 9.91 13.44 14.65
N GLU A 202 9.63 14.21 13.59
CA GLU A 202 8.41 14.99 13.45
C GLU A 202 7.17 14.10 13.41
N LEU A 203 7.16 13.10 12.53
CA LEU A 203 6.02 12.22 12.30
C LEU A 203 5.72 11.33 13.52
N ALA A 204 6.77 10.87 14.21
CA ALA A 204 6.66 10.00 15.37
C ALA A 204 6.35 10.75 16.67
N LYS A 205 6.43 12.08 16.69
CA LYS A 205 6.12 12.90 17.88
C LYS A 205 4.67 12.69 18.35
N ASP A 206 3.75 12.60 17.40
CA ASP A 206 2.35 12.27 17.64
C ASP A 206 1.81 11.50 16.42
N ILE A 207 1.85 10.17 16.52
CA ILE A 207 1.43 9.25 15.45
C ILE A 207 -0.03 9.50 15.08
N ARG A 208 -0.92 9.71 16.05
CA ARG A 208 -2.33 9.95 15.77
C ARG A 208 -2.54 11.23 15.01
N ARG A 209 -1.85 12.30 15.40
CA ARG A 209 -1.88 13.57 14.66
C ARG A 209 -1.37 13.40 13.23
N THR A 210 -0.25 12.71 13.05
CA THR A 210 0.30 12.42 11.71
C THR A 210 -0.69 11.64 10.85
N THR A 211 -1.31 10.59 11.40
CA THR A 211 -2.34 9.80 10.72
C THR A 211 -3.53 10.67 10.32
N ARG A 212 -4.07 11.46 11.26
CA ARG A 212 -5.21 12.36 11.00
C ARG A 212 -4.91 13.49 10.03
N ALA A 213 -3.66 13.98 10.00
CA ALA A 213 -3.19 14.99 9.06
C ALA A 213 -3.16 14.44 7.62
N THR A 214 -2.83 13.16 7.47
CA THR A 214 -2.55 12.55 6.16
C THR A 214 -3.77 11.86 5.56
N LEU A 215 -4.49 11.06 6.36
CA LEU A 215 -5.65 10.28 5.90
C LEU A 215 -6.90 11.16 5.90
N ARG A 216 -7.07 11.91 4.82
CA ARG A 216 -8.19 12.85 4.60
C ARG A 216 -9.10 12.40 3.46
N SER A 217 -10.32 12.94 3.44
CA SER A 217 -11.26 12.79 2.33
C SER A 217 -11.45 14.13 1.60
N THR A 218 -12.05 14.11 0.40
CA THR A 218 -12.43 15.34 -0.32
C THR A 218 -13.34 16.24 0.53
N ALA A 219 -14.28 15.66 1.27
CA ALA A 219 -15.16 16.36 2.20
C ALA A 219 -14.43 16.96 3.42
N SER A 220 -13.19 16.55 3.69
CA SER A 220 -12.40 16.98 4.84
C SER A 220 -10.93 17.22 4.45
N SER A 221 -10.78 17.99 3.38
CA SER A 221 -9.49 18.21 2.71
C SER A 221 -8.43 18.83 3.62
N PRO A 222 -7.14 18.48 3.45
CA PRO A 222 -6.05 19.10 4.20
C PRO A 222 -5.88 20.58 3.83
N PRO A 223 -5.14 21.38 4.63
CA PRO A 223 -4.79 22.75 4.31
C PRO A 223 -4.11 22.85 2.93
N LYS A 224 -4.36 23.93 2.18
CA LYS A 224 -3.83 24.11 0.82
C LYS A 224 -2.29 24.04 0.70
N LYS A 225 -1.58 24.39 1.78
CA LYS A 225 -0.11 24.33 1.86
C LYS A 225 0.44 22.92 2.16
N PHE A 226 -0.41 21.95 2.51
CA PHE A 226 0.02 20.59 2.80
C PHE A 226 0.77 19.96 1.61
N LEU A 227 1.79 19.16 1.92
CA LEU A 227 2.73 18.53 0.97
C LEU A 227 3.68 19.47 0.22
N ARG A 228 3.59 20.79 0.40
CA ARG A 228 4.39 21.78 -0.35
C ARG A 228 5.68 22.21 0.35
N SER A 229 5.91 21.75 1.58
CA SER A 229 7.09 22.11 2.36
C SER A 229 8.25 21.14 2.13
N THR A 230 9.47 21.67 2.13
CA THR A 230 10.72 20.89 2.01
C THR A 230 11.43 20.72 3.36
N THR A 231 10.82 21.20 4.45
CA THR A 231 11.46 21.23 5.77
C THR A 231 10.57 20.71 6.91
N SER A 232 9.28 20.46 6.66
CA SER A 232 8.36 19.88 7.65
C SER A 232 7.15 19.29 6.93
N PHE A 233 6.70 18.12 7.34
CA PHE A 233 5.51 17.50 6.76
C PHE A 233 4.20 18.06 7.36
N LEU A 234 4.24 18.43 8.64
CA LEU A 234 3.07 18.84 9.42
C LEU A 234 2.93 20.36 9.59
N ASP A 235 3.83 21.17 9.02
CA ASP A 235 3.78 22.65 9.11
C ASP A 235 2.47 23.26 8.58
N ALA A 236 1.83 22.57 7.65
CA ALA A 236 0.53 22.94 7.11
C ALA A 236 -0.55 22.98 8.19
N TRP A 237 -0.35 22.21 9.26
CA TRP A 237 -1.26 22.01 10.38
C TRP A 237 -0.79 22.69 11.67
N ALA A 238 0.26 23.53 11.63
CA ALA A 238 0.87 24.12 12.83
C ALA A 238 -0.14 24.92 13.69
N ASP A 239 -1.08 25.62 13.06
CA ASP A 239 -2.07 26.47 13.73
C ASP A 239 -3.37 25.72 14.10
N VAL A 240 -3.44 24.41 13.81
CA VAL A 240 -4.61 23.58 14.11
C VAL A 240 -4.34 22.80 15.38
N ALA A 241 -4.97 23.17 16.50
CA ALA A 241 -4.77 22.48 17.77
C ALA A 241 -5.12 20.98 17.65
N ASP A 242 -6.34 20.68 17.23
CA ASP A 242 -6.84 19.31 17.08
C ASP A 242 -7.26 19.03 15.64
N ILE A 243 -6.58 18.07 15.00
CA ILE A 243 -7.00 17.57 13.69
C ILE A 243 -8.15 16.57 13.93
N PRO A 244 -9.31 16.71 13.25
CA PRO A 244 -10.42 15.79 13.39
C PRO A 244 -10.03 14.35 13.06
N PRO A 245 -10.71 13.33 13.64
CA PRO A 245 -10.50 11.92 13.31
C PRO A 245 -10.49 11.63 11.82
N VAL A 246 -9.87 10.50 11.45
CA VAL A 246 -9.87 10.02 10.07
C VAL A 246 -11.32 9.75 9.64
N PRO A 247 -11.81 10.39 8.56
CA PRO A 247 -13.25 10.45 8.27
C PRO A 247 -13.87 9.12 7.83
N PHE A 248 -13.03 8.12 7.54
CA PHE A 248 -13.43 6.80 7.06
C PHE A 248 -12.92 5.66 7.96
N PHE A 249 -12.42 5.98 9.16
CA PHE A 249 -12.12 4.99 10.19
C PHE A 249 -13.16 5.08 11.31
N SER A 250 -13.53 3.94 11.85
CA SER A 250 -14.08 3.87 13.20
C SER A 250 -13.02 4.24 14.26
N PRO A 251 -13.42 4.59 15.50
CA PRO A 251 -12.47 4.82 16.59
C PRO A 251 -11.51 3.64 16.80
N ASP A 252 -12.03 2.40 16.73
CA ASP A 252 -11.22 1.18 16.94
C ASP A 252 -10.20 0.94 15.81
N GLU A 253 -10.56 1.27 14.56
CA GLU A 253 -9.65 1.24 13.42
C GLU A 253 -8.54 2.29 13.55
N GLU A 254 -8.87 3.52 13.96
CA GLU A 254 -7.86 4.56 14.17
C GLU A 254 -6.92 4.18 15.33
N ASP A 255 -7.45 3.64 16.43
CA ASP A 255 -6.66 3.15 17.56
C ASP A 255 -5.75 2.00 17.16
N TYR A 256 -6.26 1.04 16.38
CA TYR A 256 -5.44 -0.03 15.79
C TYR A 256 -4.32 0.54 14.93
N PHE A 257 -4.64 1.50 14.07
CA PHE A 257 -3.68 2.12 13.17
C PHE A 257 -2.53 2.78 13.95
N VAL A 258 -2.86 3.54 15.00
CA VAL A 258 -1.88 4.19 15.88
C VAL A 258 -1.05 3.17 16.65
N GLU A 259 -1.66 2.11 17.16
CA GLU A 259 -0.96 1.00 17.85
C GLU A 259 0.07 0.35 16.94
N GLN A 260 -0.33 -0.02 15.71
CA GLN A 260 0.56 -0.67 14.75
C GLN A 260 1.71 0.24 14.30
N TYR A 261 1.44 1.52 14.03
CA TYR A 261 2.50 2.47 13.77
C TYR A 261 3.39 2.69 15.00
N SER A 262 2.94 2.46 16.23
CA SER A 262 3.79 2.67 17.42
C SER A 262 4.90 1.63 17.56
N ILE A 263 4.81 0.49 16.87
CA ILE A 263 5.81 -0.60 16.92
C ILE A 263 7.13 -0.16 16.28
N GLN A 264 7.09 0.29 15.03
CA GLN A 264 8.27 0.71 14.26
C GLN A 264 8.30 2.20 13.93
N LYS A 265 7.23 2.93 14.29
CA LYS A 265 7.05 4.36 14.00
C LYS A 265 7.13 4.60 12.49
N PHE A 266 7.76 5.71 12.10
CA PHE A 266 7.90 6.10 10.71
C PHE A 266 9.29 5.81 10.14
N GLU A 267 10.22 5.31 10.94
CA GLU A 267 11.65 5.19 10.58
C GLU A 267 11.85 4.48 9.25
N ASN A 268 11.38 3.24 9.16
CA ASN A 268 11.53 2.41 7.97
C ASN A 268 10.49 2.72 6.88
N THR A 269 9.40 3.40 7.23
CA THR A 269 8.30 3.70 6.29
C THR A 269 8.70 4.70 5.22
N LEU A 270 9.74 5.51 5.46
CA LEU A 270 10.21 6.54 4.54
C LEU A 270 11.13 6.02 3.42
N GLN A 271 11.42 4.72 3.40
CA GLN A 271 12.24 4.05 2.37
C GLN A 271 11.81 4.38 0.93
N PHE A 272 10.51 4.58 0.67
CA PHE A 272 10.00 4.90 -0.66
C PHE A 272 10.44 6.27 -1.20
N TYR A 273 10.82 7.19 -0.30
CA TYR A 273 11.12 8.57 -0.63
C TYR A 273 12.61 8.82 -0.79
N THR A 274 13.48 7.88 -0.40
CA THR A 274 14.92 8.06 -0.47
C THR A 274 15.40 8.01 -1.92
N GLU A 275 16.30 8.92 -2.29
CA GLU A 275 16.83 9.01 -3.65
C GLU A 275 17.57 7.75 -4.04
N GLU A 276 18.26 7.12 -3.08
CA GLU A 276 19.06 5.93 -3.31
C GLU A 276 18.21 4.68 -3.61
N ASN A 277 17.15 4.39 -2.85
CA ASN A 277 16.20 3.32 -3.20
C ASN A 277 15.57 3.55 -4.57
N ARG A 278 15.20 4.81 -4.89
CA ARG A 278 14.61 5.16 -6.20
C ARG A 278 15.60 4.96 -7.34
N LYS A 279 16.86 5.34 -7.13
CA LYS A 279 17.93 5.17 -8.11
C LYS A 279 18.25 3.70 -8.33
N LEU A 280 18.38 2.91 -7.26
CA LEU A 280 18.62 1.47 -7.34
C LEU A 280 17.46 0.74 -8.02
N THR A 281 16.21 1.10 -7.71
CA THR A 281 15.02 0.59 -8.41
C THR A 281 15.10 0.88 -9.92
N TRP A 282 15.46 2.11 -10.29
CA TRP A 282 15.61 2.50 -11.69
C TRP A 282 16.77 1.73 -12.37
N GLN A 283 17.92 1.60 -11.70
CA GLN A 283 19.08 0.85 -12.20
C GLN A 283 18.72 -0.62 -12.45
N PHE A 284 18.06 -1.26 -11.50
CA PHE A 284 17.59 -2.63 -11.64
C PHE A 284 16.66 -2.80 -12.85
N ALA A 285 15.71 -1.89 -13.02
CA ALA A 285 14.80 -1.91 -14.17
C ALA A 285 15.55 -1.70 -15.51
N GLN A 286 16.56 -0.83 -15.53
CA GLN A 286 17.44 -0.57 -16.68
C GLN A 286 18.26 -1.81 -17.07
N GLU A 287 18.91 -2.45 -16.10
CA GLU A 287 19.73 -3.65 -16.29
C GLU A 287 18.91 -4.84 -16.80
N GLN A 288 17.65 -4.97 -16.38
CA GLN A 288 16.75 -6.01 -16.89
C GLN A 288 16.31 -5.78 -18.36
N GLY A 289 16.40 -4.55 -18.87
CA GLY A 289 15.96 -4.19 -20.24
C GLY A 289 14.45 -4.28 -20.51
N ASN A 290 13.64 -4.77 -19.56
CA ASN A 290 12.18 -4.76 -19.63
C ASN A 290 11.61 -3.60 -18.81
N HIS A 291 10.89 -2.67 -19.45
CA HIS A 291 10.34 -1.47 -18.81
C HIS A 291 8.83 -1.34 -18.94
N THR A 292 8.14 -2.45 -19.24
CA THR A 292 6.68 -2.50 -19.38
C THR A 292 6.17 -3.82 -18.81
N PRO A 293 5.11 -3.83 -17.99
CA PRO A 293 4.41 -5.06 -17.67
C PRO A 293 3.98 -5.72 -18.98
N PRO A 294 4.13 -7.05 -19.11
CA PRO A 294 3.67 -7.74 -20.29
C PRO A 294 2.17 -7.51 -20.45
N THR A 295 1.76 -6.98 -21.59
CA THR A 295 0.35 -6.93 -21.94
C THR A 295 -0.11 -8.36 -22.16
N ALA A 296 -1.18 -8.78 -21.48
CA ALA A 296 -1.95 -9.93 -21.95
C ALA A 296 -2.21 -9.73 -23.45
N ARG A 297 -2.05 -10.80 -24.25
CA ARG A 297 -2.31 -10.75 -25.70
C ARG A 297 -3.57 -9.91 -25.94
N PRO A 298 -3.58 -9.01 -26.93
CA PRO A 298 -4.77 -8.21 -27.20
C PRO A 298 -5.95 -9.15 -27.32
N VAL A 299 -6.91 -9.04 -26.41
CA VAL A 299 -8.22 -9.66 -26.57
C VAL A 299 -8.76 -8.98 -27.83
N PRO A 300 -8.91 -9.69 -28.96
CA PRO A 300 -9.48 -9.05 -30.13
C PRO A 300 -10.86 -8.55 -29.74
N PHE A 301 -11.10 -7.26 -29.92
CA PHE A 301 -12.45 -6.71 -29.87
C PHE A 301 -13.25 -7.48 -30.91
N ALA A 302 -14.12 -8.39 -30.45
CA ALA A 302 -15.13 -9.03 -31.27
C ALA A 302 -16.32 -8.07 -31.46
#